data_AF-A0A542N054-F1
#
_entry.id   AF-A0A542N054-F1
#
_cell.length_a   1.000
_cell.length_b   1.000
_cell.length_c   1.000
_cell.angle_alpha   90.00
_cell.angle_beta   90.00
_cell.angle_gamma   90.00
#
_symmetry.space_group_name_H-M   'P 1'
#
loop_
_entity.id
_entity.type
_entity.pdbx_description
1 polymer ?
#
loop_
_entity_poly.entity_id
_entity_poly.type
_entity_poly.pdbx_seq_one_letter_code
_entity_poly.pdbx_strand_id
1 'polypeptide(L)'
;MSTVLDTRTDAAGDRVADGEDRVEQAPEDTGIQSFLVTFNIRRFDPEVDDEPRWVDYDVELYSTDRVLDALHKIKWEVDGSLTFRRSCAHGICGSDAMRINGRNRLACKTLIKDLDISQPIYVEAIKGLPLEKDLVVDMEPFFASYREIKPFLIANSTPEPGKERIQSIANREIFDDTTKCILCAACTSSCPVFWTDGQYFGPAAIVNAHRFIFDSRDDAGDVRLDILNDKEGVWRCRTTFNCTEACPRGIEVTKAIAEVKQAVLRGR
;
A
#
# COMPACT_ATOMS: atom_id res chain seq x y z
N MET A 1 -69.35 24.88 -62.01
CA MET A 1 -69.68 26.01 -62.89
C MET A 1 -69.47 27.28 -62.07
N SER A 2 -68.63 28.18 -62.59
CA SER A 2 -68.40 29.57 -62.16
C SER A 2 -69.67 30.24 -61.60
N THR A 3 -69.66 31.16 -60.62
CA THR A 3 -68.85 32.39 -60.43
C THR A 3 -69.27 32.92 -59.03
N VAL A 4 -68.36 33.27 -58.10
CA VAL A 4 -67.99 34.65 -57.68
C VAL A 4 -69.16 35.40 -56.98
N LEU A 5 -69.08 35.96 -55.76
CA LEU A 5 -68.23 37.06 -55.23
C LEU A 5 -68.56 37.22 -53.72
N ASP A 6 -67.57 37.42 -52.85
CA ASP A 6 -67.58 38.23 -51.60
C ASP A 6 -66.35 37.84 -50.74
N THR A 7 -65.71 38.61 -49.88
CA THR A 7 -65.53 40.05 -49.59
C THR A 7 -64.35 40.11 -48.58
N ARG A 8 -63.86 41.34 -48.30
CA ARG A 8 -62.96 41.76 -47.17
C ARG A 8 -61.48 41.82 -47.53
N THR A 9 -60.95 42.94 -48.06
CA THR A 9 -60.52 44.19 -47.38
C THR A 9 -59.75 44.01 -46.06
N ASP A 10 -58.43 44.19 -46.18
CA ASP A 10 -57.43 44.29 -45.14
C ASP A 10 -57.58 45.59 -44.32
N ALA A 11 -57.47 45.47 -43.00
CA ALA A 11 -57.20 46.59 -42.11
C ALA A 11 -56.30 46.13 -40.95
N ALA A 12 -55.29 46.96 -40.71
CA ALA A 12 -54.18 46.82 -39.78
C ALA A 12 -54.53 46.40 -38.34
N GLY A 13 -53.58 45.70 -37.70
CA GLY A 13 -53.57 45.53 -36.24
C GLY A 13 -52.63 44.44 -35.72
N ASP A 14 -51.37 44.81 -35.51
CA ASP A 14 -50.61 44.50 -34.29
C ASP A 14 -50.20 43.04 -33.97
N ARG A 15 -48.89 42.77 -34.06
CA ARG A 15 -48.01 42.29 -32.96
C ARG A 15 -46.70 41.72 -33.51
N VAL A 16 -45.59 42.36 -33.13
CA VAL A 16 -44.25 41.81 -33.27
C VAL A 16 -44.18 40.56 -32.37
N ALA A 17 -44.02 39.39 -32.98
CA ALA A 17 -43.74 38.16 -32.25
C ALA A 17 -42.25 38.13 -31.98
N ASP A 18 -41.86 38.51 -30.76
CA ASP A 18 -40.52 38.27 -30.23
C ASP A 18 -40.34 36.75 -30.12
N GLY A 19 -39.70 36.18 -31.14
CA GLY A 19 -39.15 34.84 -31.08
C GLY A 19 -37.97 34.86 -30.13
N GLU A 20 -38.22 34.61 -28.84
CA GLU A 20 -37.17 34.23 -27.90
C GLU A 20 -36.60 32.89 -28.37
N ASP A 21 -35.48 32.97 -29.10
CA ASP A 21 -34.56 31.85 -29.29
C ASP A 21 -34.20 31.32 -27.89
N ARG A 22 -34.84 30.21 -27.51
CA ARG A 22 -34.39 29.38 -26.41
C ARG A 22 -33.06 28.80 -26.82
N VAL A 23 -31.98 29.52 -26.50
CA VAL A 23 -30.64 28.98 -26.47
C VAL A 23 -30.67 27.85 -25.46
N GLU A 24 -30.80 26.64 -25.96
CA GLU A 24 -30.62 25.41 -25.22
C GLU A 24 -29.22 25.48 -24.59
N GLN A 25 -29.18 25.69 -23.27
CA GLN A 25 -27.93 25.77 -22.53
C GLN A 25 -27.15 24.49 -22.80
N ALA A 26 -25.94 24.63 -23.34
CA ALA A 26 -25.00 23.54 -23.45
C ALA A 26 -24.85 22.89 -22.07
N PRO A 27 -24.74 21.54 -21.98
CA PRO A 27 -24.60 20.86 -20.70
C PRO A 27 -23.42 21.47 -19.95
N GLU A 28 -23.66 21.90 -18.71
CA GLU A 28 -22.63 22.38 -17.78
C GLU A 28 -21.49 21.37 -17.78
N ASP A 29 -20.26 21.87 -17.85
CA ASP A 29 -19.04 21.09 -17.67
C ASP A 29 -19.22 20.20 -16.44
N THR A 30 -19.40 18.89 -16.66
CA THR A 30 -19.50 17.89 -15.58
C THR A 30 -18.11 17.62 -15.00
N GLY A 31 -17.32 18.70 -14.85
CA GLY A 31 -15.93 18.72 -14.48
C GLY A 31 -15.68 17.76 -13.33
N ILE A 32 -14.56 17.06 -13.41
CA ILE A 32 -14.21 16.04 -12.41
C ILE A 32 -14.26 16.70 -11.03
N GLN A 33 -15.16 16.24 -10.17
CA GLN A 33 -15.38 16.86 -8.87
C GLN A 33 -14.18 16.62 -7.94
N SER A 34 -13.59 17.71 -7.45
CA SER A 34 -12.63 17.70 -6.35
C SER A 34 -13.35 17.85 -5.01
N PHE A 35 -12.70 17.39 -3.95
CA PHE A 35 -13.18 17.42 -2.57
C PHE A 35 -12.10 18.01 -1.69
N LEU A 36 -12.49 18.86 -0.75
CA LEU A 36 -11.60 19.27 0.33
C LEU A 36 -11.52 18.13 1.34
N VAL A 37 -10.31 17.61 1.56
CA VAL A 37 -10.06 16.47 2.47
C VAL A 37 -9.06 16.89 3.53
N THR A 38 -9.41 16.68 4.79
CA THR A 38 -8.53 16.95 5.93
C THR A 38 -7.63 15.76 6.22
N PHE A 39 -6.33 15.99 6.27
CA PHE A 39 -5.31 15.05 6.70
C PHE A 39 -4.77 15.46 8.06
N ASN A 40 -4.80 14.55 9.02
CA ASN A 40 -4.12 14.72 10.30
C ASN A 40 -2.83 13.88 10.29
N ILE A 41 -1.69 14.54 10.12
CA ILE A 41 -0.38 13.90 9.94
C ILE A 41 0.41 13.99 11.25
N ARG A 42 0.96 12.86 11.70
CA ARG A 42 1.85 12.81 12.85
C ARG A 42 3.25 13.28 12.44
N ARG A 43 3.56 14.53 12.77
CA ARG A 43 4.82 15.21 12.48
C ARG A 43 5.82 15.00 13.61
N PHE A 44 7.10 14.97 13.27
CA PHE A 44 8.20 14.88 14.23
C PHE A 44 9.48 15.40 13.59
N ASP A 45 10.10 16.41 14.20
CA ASP A 45 11.43 16.88 13.85
C ASP A 45 12.43 16.61 15.00
N PRO A 46 13.39 15.68 14.85
CA PRO A 46 14.31 15.33 15.93
C PRO A 46 15.22 16.48 16.39
N GLU A 47 15.33 17.55 15.60
CA GLU A 47 16.11 18.74 15.95
C GLU A 47 15.33 19.74 16.83
N VAL A 48 14.01 19.62 16.91
CA VAL A 48 13.12 20.63 17.49
C VAL A 48 12.09 20.05 18.46
N ASP A 49 11.47 18.92 18.10
CA ASP A 49 10.37 18.31 18.85
C ASP A 49 10.90 17.30 19.88
N ASP A 50 10.41 17.39 21.13
CA ASP A 50 10.65 16.34 22.15
C ASP A 50 9.81 15.08 21.86
N GLU A 51 8.59 15.26 21.34
CA GLU A 51 7.62 14.19 21.06
C GLU A 51 6.85 14.46 19.76
N PRO A 52 6.40 13.42 19.03
CA PRO A 52 5.61 13.59 17.82
C PRO A 52 4.26 14.26 18.08
N ARG A 53 3.86 15.16 17.18
CA ARG A 53 2.62 15.95 17.28
C ARG A 53 1.72 15.77 16.06
N TRP A 54 0.43 15.92 16.26
CA TRP A 54 -0.57 15.88 15.19
C TRP A 54 -0.74 17.26 14.55
N VAL A 55 -0.81 17.31 13.23
CA VAL A 55 -0.95 18.54 12.44
C VAL A 55 -1.96 18.31 11.33
N ASP A 56 -2.91 19.24 11.21
CA ASP A 56 -3.96 19.19 10.21
C ASP A 56 -3.56 19.91 8.91
N TYR A 57 -3.95 19.33 7.78
CA TYR A 57 -3.79 19.88 6.44
C TYR A 57 -5.07 19.66 5.65
N ASP A 58 -5.67 20.73 5.13
CA ASP A 58 -6.79 20.64 4.19
C ASP A 58 -6.26 20.69 2.76
N VAL A 59 -6.62 19.69 1.96
CA VAL A 59 -6.10 19.52 0.59
C VAL A 59 -7.24 19.22 -0.36
N GLU A 60 -7.30 19.93 -1.48
CA GLU A 60 -8.24 19.60 -2.56
C GLU A 60 -7.74 18.38 -3.36
N LEU A 61 -8.56 17.35 -3.46
CA LEU A 61 -8.23 16.08 -4.09
C LEU A 61 -9.37 15.54 -4.94
N TYR A 62 -9.05 14.72 -5.93
CA TYR A 62 -10.02 13.93 -6.66
C TYR A 62 -10.24 12.57 -6.00
N SER A 63 -11.39 11.94 -6.27
CA SER A 63 -11.71 10.61 -5.74
C SER A 63 -10.69 9.53 -6.14
N THR A 64 -10.05 9.68 -7.30
CA THR A 64 -9.03 8.79 -7.84
C THR A 64 -7.61 9.10 -7.37
N ASP A 65 -7.41 10.22 -6.67
CA ASP A 65 -6.12 10.53 -6.07
C ASP A 65 -5.81 9.52 -4.96
N ARG A 66 -4.54 9.43 -4.60
CA ARG A 66 -4.05 8.56 -3.54
C ARG A 66 -3.59 9.39 -2.35
N VAL A 67 -3.44 8.73 -1.20
CA VAL A 67 -2.79 9.35 -0.04
C VAL A 67 -1.40 9.88 -0.40
N LEU A 68 -0.64 9.19 -1.28
CA LEU A 68 0.64 9.71 -1.76
C LEU A 68 0.51 11.06 -2.50
N ASP A 69 -0.55 11.25 -3.30
CA ASP A 69 -0.77 12.48 -4.06
C ASP A 69 -1.09 13.64 -3.09
N ALA A 70 -1.87 13.37 -2.05
CA ALA A 70 -2.11 14.31 -0.96
C ALA A 70 -0.82 14.72 -0.24
N LEU A 71 0.03 13.74 0.12
CA LEU A 71 1.31 14.02 0.78
C LEU A 71 2.26 14.84 -0.11
N HIS A 72 2.23 14.62 -1.44
CA HIS A 72 2.95 15.46 -2.38
C HIS A 72 2.44 16.90 -2.40
N LYS A 73 1.12 17.11 -2.53
CA LYS A 73 0.51 18.45 -2.50
C LYS A 73 0.86 19.19 -1.21
N ILE A 74 0.69 18.54 -0.06
CA ILE A 74 1.06 19.11 1.24
C ILE A 74 2.53 19.52 1.24
N LYS A 75 3.44 18.61 0.83
CA LYS A 75 4.87 18.92 0.85
C LYS A 75 5.27 20.06 -0.10
N TRP A 76 4.70 20.10 -1.30
CA TRP A 76 5.14 21.02 -2.33
C TRP A 76 4.51 22.40 -2.23
N GLU A 77 3.28 22.48 -1.73
CA GLU A 77 2.47 23.69 -1.80
C GLU A 77 2.18 24.29 -0.43
N VAL A 78 2.24 23.49 0.65
CA VAL A 78 1.84 23.92 2.01
C VAL A 78 3.01 23.93 2.98
N ASP A 79 3.71 22.79 3.12
CA ASP A 79 4.76 22.59 4.12
C ASP A 79 5.92 21.75 3.58
N GLY A 80 6.95 22.44 3.10
CA GLY A 80 8.18 21.85 2.57
C GLY A 80 8.95 20.97 3.56
N SER A 81 8.72 21.10 4.86
CA SER A 81 9.41 20.30 5.89
C SER A 81 8.89 18.87 5.99
N LEU A 82 7.65 18.60 5.51
CA LEU A 82 7.04 17.26 5.57
C LEU A 82 7.92 16.23 4.87
N THR A 83 8.30 15.18 5.58
CA THR A 83 9.24 14.17 5.08
C THR A 83 8.63 12.77 5.07
N PHE A 84 8.75 12.09 3.94
CA PHE A 84 8.30 10.71 3.75
C PHE A 84 9.07 10.01 2.63
N ARG A 85 9.13 8.67 2.68
CA ARG A 85 9.73 7.85 1.63
C ARG A 85 8.71 7.51 0.54
N ARG A 86 9.15 7.59 -0.72
CA ARG A 86 8.38 7.23 -1.92
C ARG A 86 9.33 7.01 -3.10
N SER A 87 8.91 6.18 -4.07
CA SER A 87 9.63 6.00 -5.33
C SER A 87 8.69 5.63 -6.49
N CYS A 88 8.21 4.39 -6.57
CA CYS A 88 7.52 3.89 -7.78
C CYS A 88 6.13 4.49 -8.03
N ALA A 89 5.43 4.97 -7.00
CA ALA A 89 4.06 5.46 -7.06
C ALA A 89 3.01 4.49 -7.65
N HIS A 90 3.27 3.18 -7.73
CA HIS A 90 2.28 2.20 -8.23
C HIS A 90 2.31 0.87 -7.47
N GLY A 91 2.78 0.90 -6.22
CA GLY A 91 2.64 -0.22 -5.28
C GLY A 91 3.61 -1.39 -5.46
N ILE A 92 4.80 -1.17 -6.04
CA ILE A 92 5.79 -2.23 -6.26
C ILE A 92 7.05 -2.12 -5.39
N CYS A 93 7.55 -0.92 -5.12
CA CYS A 93 8.83 -0.75 -4.41
C CYS A 93 8.73 -0.92 -2.89
N GLY A 94 7.54 -0.72 -2.32
CA GLY A 94 7.29 -0.86 -0.88
C GLY A 94 7.77 0.29 0.01
N SER A 95 8.36 1.36 -0.54
CA SER A 95 9.01 2.43 0.25
C SER A 95 8.06 3.30 1.06
N ASP A 96 6.78 3.36 0.69
CA ASP A 96 5.78 4.28 1.23
C ASP A 96 4.74 3.57 2.11
N ALA A 97 5.17 2.54 2.84
CA ALA A 97 4.36 1.91 3.86
C ALA A 97 4.18 2.87 5.04
N MET A 98 2.92 3.13 5.38
CA MET A 98 2.51 4.06 6.44
C MET A 98 1.30 3.49 7.17
N ARG A 99 1.00 4.04 8.34
CA ARG A 99 -0.22 3.74 9.07
C ARG A 99 -1.26 4.79 8.73
N ILE A 100 -2.27 4.38 7.97
CA ILE A 100 -3.35 5.24 7.44
C ILE A 100 -4.66 4.76 8.10
N ASN A 101 -5.33 5.65 8.84
CA ASN A 101 -6.50 5.35 9.67
C ASN A 101 -6.28 4.11 10.56
N GLY A 102 -5.11 4.05 11.20
CA GLY A 102 -4.73 2.99 12.13
C GLY A 102 -4.31 1.66 11.48
N ARG A 103 -4.40 1.51 10.15
CA ARG A 103 -4.00 0.31 9.41
C ARG A 103 -2.76 0.56 8.57
N ASN A 104 -1.87 -0.43 8.48
CA ASN A 104 -0.70 -0.33 7.61
C ASN A 104 -1.13 -0.50 6.16
N ARG A 105 -0.81 0.49 5.32
CA ARG A 105 -1.14 0.53 3.89
C ARG A 105 0.03 1.17 3.13
N LEU A 106 0.06 1.00 1.81
CA LEU A 106 0.95 1.81 0.96
C LEU A 106 0.22 3.11 0.58
N ALA A 107 0.86 4.25 0.80
CA ALA A 107 0.29 5.54 0.47
C ALA A 107 -0.09 5.64 -1.02
N CYS A 108 0.74 5.08 -1.92
CA CYS A 108 0.50 5.07 -3.37
C CYS A 108 -0.59 4.10 -3.85
N LYS A 109 -1.09 3.21 -3.00
CA LYS A 109 -2.21 2.31 -3.35
C LYS A 109 -3.51 2.69 -2.67
N THR A 110 -3.47 3.56 -1.67
CA THR A 110 -4.65 3.92 -0.90
C THR A 110 -5.35 5.08 -1.61
N LEU A 111 -6.47 4.79 -2.28
CA LEU A 111 -7.26 5.79 -2.99
C LEU A 111 -8.12 6.57 -2.01
N ILE A 112 -8.33 7.86 -2.29
CA ILE A 112 -9.19 8.73 -1.47
C ILE A 112 -10.63 8.20 -1.42
N LYS A 113 -11.17 7.71 -2.55
CA LYS A 113 -12.51 7.09 -2.59
C LYS A 113 -12.69 5.85 -1.71
N ASP A 114 -11.60 5.20 -1.31
CA ASP A 114 -11.64 3.99 -0.46
C ASP A 114 -11.56 4.35 1.04
N LEU A 115 -11.58 5.64 1.37
CA LEU A 115 -11.54 6.20 2.72
C LEU A 115 -12.82 6.99 2.99
N ASP A 116 -13.22 7.03 4.26
CA ASP A 116 -14.27 7.93 4.71
C ASP A 116 -13.70 9.34 4.88
N ILE A 117 -13.96 10.20 3.90
CA ILE A 117 -13.50 11.59 3.87
C ILE A 117 -14.41 12.55 4.67
N SER A 118 -15.48 12.06 5.29
CA SER A 118 -16.27 12.87 6.24
C SER A 118 -15.55 13.10 7.57
N GLN A 119 -14.47 12.34 7.80
CA GLN A 119 -13.59 12.43 8.96
C GLN A 119 -12.15 12.70 8.50
N PRO A 120 -11.31 13.31 9.36
CA PRO A 120 -9.89 13.47 9.05
C PRO A 120 -9.20 12.13 8.76
N ILE A 121 -8.37 12.10 7.71
CA ILE A 121 -7.51 10.96 7.41
C ILE A 121 -6.26 11.05 8.28
N TYR A 122 -6.09 10.10 9.18
CA TYR A 122 -4.92 10.03 10.05
C TYR A 122 -3.77 9.31 9.35
N VAL A 123 -2.61 9.95 9.30
CA VAL A 123 -1.38 9.38 8.72
C VAL A 123 -0.23 9.47 9.72
N GLU A 124 0.36 8.33 10.05
CA GLU A 124 1.55 8.25 10.90
C GLU A 124 2.54 7.20 10.37
N ALA A 125 3.78 7.28 10.84
CA ALA A 125 4.80 6.28 10.55
C ALA A 125 4.37 4.87 10.98
N ILE A 126 4.90 3.84 10.30
CA ILE A 126 4.69 2.44 10.71
C ILE A 126 5.27 2.15 12.09
N LYS A 127 4.62 1.28 12.87
CA LYS A 127 4.99 0.99 14.27
C LYS A 127 6.07 -0.07 14.41
N GLY A 128 6.77 -0.04 15.54
CA GLY A 128 7.77 -1.04 15.93
C GLY A 128 9.17 -0.81 15.36
N LEU A 129 9.35 0.26 14.58
CA LEU A 129 10.66 0.73 14.12
C LEU A 129 10.93 2.12 14.70
N PRO A 130 12.20 2.48 14.98
CA PRO A 130 12.55 3.79 15.50
C PRO A 130 12.10 4.91 14.54
N LEU A 131 11.44 5.94 15.06
CA LEU A 131 11.03 7.09 14.26
C LEU A 131 12.23 8.02 14.03
N GLU A 132 12.53 8.36 12.78
CA GLU A 132 13.61 9.30 12.42
C GLU A 132 13.09 10.72 12.24
N LYS A 133 12.09 10.90 11.36
CA LYS A 133 11.46 12.20 11.08
C LYS A 133 10.11 11.98 10.42
N ASP A 134 9.06 12.65 10.90
CA ASP A 134 7.71 12.62 10.33
C ASP A 134 7.17 11.20 10.04
N LEU A 135 7.20 10.77 8.77
CA LEU A 135 6.69 9.47 8.30
C LEU A 135 7.83 8.50 7.95
N VAL A 136 9.06 8.81 8.37
CA VAL A 136 10.28 8.06 8.09
C VAL A 136 10.74 7.35 9.37
N VAL A 137 10.93 6.03 9.26
CA VAL A 137 11.47 5.19 10.33
C VAL A 137 12.82 4.61 9.94
N ASP A 138 13.64 4.24 10.93
CA ASP A 138 14.83 3.44 10.70
C ASP A 138 14.44 2.00 10.31
N MET A 139 14.81 1.60 9.09
CA MET A 139 14.49 0.29 8.53
C MET A 139 15.60 -0.74 8.80
N GLU A 140 16.72 -0.34 9.43
CA GLU A 140 17.85 -1.24 9.64
C GLU A 140 17.50 -2.45 10.52
N PRO A 141 16.71 -2.34 11.61
CA PRO A 141 16.27 -3.51 12.37
C PRO A 141 15.48 -4.52 11.50
N PHE A 142 14.66 -4.01 10.58
CA PHE A 142 13.90 -4.86 9.65
C PHE A 142 14.83 -5.60 8.67
N PHE A 143 15.82 -4.91 8.11
CA PHE A 143 16.76 -5.52 7.17
C PHE A 143 17.79 -6.43 7.84
N ALA A 144 18.12 -6.20 9.10
CA ALA A 144 18.94 -7.11 9.89
C ALA A 144 18.30 -8.50 9.96
N SER A 145 17.04 -8.59 10.42
CA SER A 145 16.27 -9.84 10.45
C SER A 145 16.13 -10.50 9.08
N TYR A 146 15.98 -9.71 8.02
CA TYR A 146 15.95 -10.23 6.64
C TYR A 146 17.28 -10.88 6.22
N ARG A 147 18.42 -10.30 6.59
CA ARG A 147 19.74 -10.85 6.23
C ARG A 147 20.09 -12.09 7.06
N GLU A 148 19.65 -12.15 8.31
CA GLU A 148 19.90 -13.29 9.20
C GLU A 148 19.35 -14.61 8.65
N ILE A 149 18.21 -14.58 7.95
CA ILE A 149 17.61 -15.78 7.36
C ILE A 149 18.28 -16.26 6.06
N LYS A 150 19.42 -15.66 5.67
CA LYS A 150 20.21 -15.99 4.47
C LYS A 150 19.34 -16.01 3.18
N PRO A 151 18.84 -14.85 2.73
CA PRO A 151 17.83 -14.75 1.65
C PRO A 151 18.42 -14.89 0.24
N PHE A 152 19.26 -15.88 0.01
CA PHE A 152 19.89 -16.16 -1.28
C PHE A 152 20.01 -17.66 -1.50
N LEU A 153 20.05 -18.10 -2.77
CA LEU A 153 20.13 -19.52 -3.10
C LEU A 153 21.47 -20.11 -2.62
N ILE A 154 21.43 -21.16 -1.83
CA ILE A 154 22.61 -21.94 -1.43
C ILE A 154 22.47 -23.32 -2.03
N ALA A 155 23.40 -23.70 -2.91
CA ALA A 155 23.39 -24.99 -3.59
C ALA A 155 24.78 -25.62 -3.57
N ASN A 156 24.84 -26.92 -3.33
CA ASN A 156 26.07 -27.71 -3.30
C ASN A 156 26.55 -28.11 -4.69
N SER A 157 25.72 -27.92 -5.72
CA SER A 157 26.02 -28.26 -7.12
C SER A 157 25.93 -27.04 -8.04
N THR A 158 26.73 -27.06 -9.12
CA THR A 158 26.67 -26.10 -10.23
C THR A 158 25.96 -26.76 -11.42
N PRO A 159 25.04 -26.07 -12.12
CA PRO A 159 24.45 -26.61 -13.35
C PRO A 159 25.51 -26.81 -14.43
N GLU A 160 25.22 -27.66 -15.42
CA GLU A 160 26.09 -27.83 -16.58
C GLU A 160 26.36 -26.47 -17.26
N PRO A 161 27.56 -26.25 -17.84
CA PRO A 161 27.90 -25.00 -18.50
C PRO A 161 26.85 -24.59 -19.54
N GLY A 162 26.34 -23.36 -19.42
CA GLY A 162 25.33 -22.82 -20.33
C GLY A 162 23.89 -23.30 -20.07
N LYS A 163 23.63 -24.06 -19.00
CA LYS A 163 22.29 -24.54 -18.65
C LYS A 163 21.80 -23.97 -17.31
N GLU A 164 20.49 -23.95 -17.15
CA GLU A 164 19.80 -23.61 -15.90
C GLU A 164 19.63 -24.83 -14.98
N ARG A 165 19.29 -24.58 -13.70
CA ARG A 165 18.87 -25.65 -12.78
C ARG A 165 17.43 -26.04 -13.09
N ILE A 166 17.20 -27.32 -13.34
CA ILE A 166 15.86 -27.86 -13.63
C ILE A 166 14.99 -27.78 -12.38
N GLN A 167 13.76 -27.30 -12.53
CA GLN A 167 12.73 -27.29 -11.50
C GLN A 167 11.37 -27.59 -12.15
N SER A 168 10.59 -28.48 -11.54
CA SER A 168 9.23 -28.77 -12.02
C SER A 168 8.28 -27.61 -11.70
N ILE A 169 7.20 -27.49 -12.48
CA ILE A 169 6.13 -26.51 -12.24
C ILE A 169 5.57 -26.68 -10.82
N ALA A 170 5.26 -27.91 -10.43
CA ALA A 170 4.75 -28.22 -9.09
C ALA A 170 5.70 -27.76 -7.98
N ASN A 171 7.02 -27.98 -8.11
CA ASN A 171 7.97 -27.50 -7.10
C ASN A 171 8.07 -25.97 -7.06
N ARG A 172 7.98 -25.31 -8.22
CA ARG A 172 8.00 -23.85 -8.30
C ARG A 172 6.75 -23.22 -7.67
N GLU A 173 5.59 -23.86 -7.78
CA GLU A 173 4.31 -23.37 -7.24
C GLU A 173 4.28 -23.34 -5.71
N ILE A 174 4.98 -24.26 -5.02
CA ILE A 174 4.99 -24.38 -3.55
C ILE A 174 5.34 -23.04 -2.86
N PHE A 175 6.32 -22.32 -3.38
CA PHE A 175 6.79 -21.06 -2.77
C PHE A 175 6.38 -19.81 -3.55
N ASP A 176 5.52 -19.94 -4.57
CA ASP A 176 5.20 -18.84 -5.49
C ASP A 176 4.64 -17.62 -4.78
N ASP A 177 3.69 -17.82 -3.86
CA ASP A 177 3.06 -16.73 -3.14
C ASP A 177 4.08 -15.87 -2.36
N THR A 178 5.00 -16.53 -1.67
CA THR A 178 6.04 -15.85 -0.88
C THR A 178 7.08 -15.10 -1.71
N THR A 179 7.20 -15.39 -3.02
CA THR A 179 8.09 -14.63 -3.92
C THR A 179 7.61 -13.20 -4.18
N LYS A 180 6.32 -12.90 -3.91
CA LYS A 180 5.70 -11.60 -4.19
C LYS A 180 6.10 -10.52 -3.18
N CYS A 181 6.86 -10.86 -2.14
CA CYS A 181 7.23 -9.92 -1.08
C CYS A 181 8.07 -8.76 -1.65
N ILE A 182 7.67 -7.54 -1.31
CA ILE A 182 8.33 -6.29 -1.74
C ILE A 182 9.12 -5.62 -0.61
N LEU A 183 9.31 -6.33 0.51
CA LEU A 183 10.07 -5.84 1.67
C LEU A 183 9.61 -4.48 2.24
N CYS A 184 8.30 -4.17 2.15
CA CYS A 184 7.71 -2.91 2.63
C CYS A 184 7.55 -2.81 4.16
N ALA A 185 7.87 -3.86 4.92
CA ALA A 185 7.64 -3.98 6.36
C ALA A 185 6.19 -3.81 6.87
N ALA A 186 5.18 -3.60 6.02
CA ALA A 186 3.78 -3.40 6.46
C ALA A 186 3.25 -4.54 7.34
N CYS A 187 3.60 -5.79 7.02
CA CYS A 187 3.20 -6.97 7.78
C CYS A 187 3.97 -7.11 9.11
N THR A 188 5.25 -6.74 9.14
CA THR A 188 6.07 -6.81 10.35
C THR A 188 5.66 -5.73 11.35
N SER A 189 5.51 -4.51 10.86
CA SER A 189 5.07 -3.36 11.66
C SER A 189 3.58 -3.39 12.05
N SER A 190 2.77 -4.33 11.53
CA SER A 190 1.39 -4.55 11.99
C SER A 190 1.29 -5.62 13.08
N CYS A 191 2.38 -6.33 13.37
CA CYS A 191 2.41 -7.45 14.31
C CYS A 191 2.60 -6.95 15.75
N PRO A 192 1.63 -7.18 16.67
CA PRO A 192 1.78 -6.75 18.06
C PRO A 192 2.95 -7.40 18.79
N VAL A 193 3.31 -8.62 18.40
CA VAL A 193 4.48 -9.36 18.93
C VAL A 193 5.79 -8.68 18.53
N PHE A 194 5.84 -8.02 17.39
CA PHE A 194 7.04 -7.28 16.97
C PHE A 194 7.23 -5.99 17.76
N TRP A 195 6.14 -5.40 18.28
CA TRP A 195 6.18 -4.12 19.02
C TRP A 195 6.74 -4.25 20.45
N THR A 196 6.90 -5.46 20.99
CA THR A 196 7.19 -5.64 22.42
C THR A 196 8.64 -5.43 22.78
N ASP A 197 9.55 -6.25 22.25
CA ASP A 197 10.96 -6.31 22.67
C ASP A 197 11.94 -6.29 21.49
N GLY A 198 11.44 -6.18 20.25
CA GLY A 198 12.26 -6.09 19.04
C GLY A 198 13.07 -7.35 18.70
N GLN A 199 12.94 -8.43 19.47
CA GLN A 199 13.73 -9.65 19.29
C GLN A 199 13.11 -10.62 18.27
N TYR A 200 11.81 -10.49 18.00
CA TYR A 200 11.13 -11.32 17.02
C TYR A 200 11.57 -10.96 15.58
N PHE A 201 12.04 -11.96 14.81
CA PHE A 201 12.44 -11.79 13.39
C PHE A 201 11.41 -11.05 12.54
N GLY A 202 10.13 -11.28 12.83
CA GLY A 202 9.02 -10.65 12.16
C GLY A 202 8.49 -11.44 10.95
N PRO A 203 7.19 -11.25 10.60
CA PRO A 203 6.53 -11.92 9.50
C PRO A 203 7.25 -11.87 8.15
N ALA A 204 7.81 -10.72 7.77
CA ALA A 204 8.47 -10.59 6.46
C ALA A 204 9.74 -11.44 6.33
N ALA A 205 10.55 -11.53 7.39
CA ALA A 205 11.75 -12.36 7.40
C ALA A 205 11.37 -13.84 7.26
N ILE A 206 10.36 -14.30 7.99
CA ILE A 206 9.87 -15.68 7.90
C ILE A 206 9.29 -15.99 6.51
N VAL A 207 8.56 -15.07 5.88
CA VAL A 207 8.09 -15.23 4.49
C VAL A 207 9.25 -15.38 3.51
N ASN A 208 10.31 -14.58 3.67
CA ASN A 208 11.48 -14.68 2.80
C ASN A 208 12.30 -15.94 3.07
N ALA A 209 12.34 -16.43 4.30
CA ALA A 209 12.92 -17.72 4.63
C ALA A 209 12.11 -18.87 4.03
N HIS A 210 10.78 -18.85 4.17
CA HIS A 210 9.85 -19.80 3.55
C HIS A 210 10.14 -19.95 2.05
N ARG A 211 10.32 -18.82 1.34
CA ARG A 211 10.66 -18.80 -0.08
C ARG A 211 11.90 -19.62 -0.45
N PHE A 212 12.87 -19.78 0.46
CA PHE A 212 14.07 -20.60 0.22
C PHE A 212 13.98 -21.99 0.83
N ILE A 213 13.38 -22.13 2.02
CA ILE A 213 13.14 -23.43 2.68
C ILE A 213 12.39 -24.38 1.75
N PHE A 214 11.41 -23.88 1.00
CA PHE A 214 10.59 -24.69 0.11
C PHE A 214 11.04 -24.65 -1.36
N ASP A 215 12.16 -23.99 -1.69
CA ASP A 215 12.71 -24.02 -3.06
C ASP A 215 13.50 -25.32 -3.27
N SER A 216 13.07 -26.16 -4.22
CA SER A 216 13.70 -27.46 -4.52
C SER A 216 15.14 -27.36 -5.03
N ARG A 217 15.62 -26.15 -5.34
CA ARG A 217 16.99 -25.89 -5.80
C ARG A 217 17.93 -25.49 -4.66
N ASP A 218 17.40 -25.22 -3.47
CA ASP A 218 18.15 -24.76 -2.30
C ASP A 218 18.44 -25.93 -1.34
N ASP A 219 19.73 -26.10 -1.03
CA ASP A 219 20.28 -27.16 -0.18
C ASP A 219 20.48 -26.71 1.28
N ALA A 220 20.12 -25.47 1.63
CA ALA A 220 20.28 -24.91 2.97
C ALA A 220 18.92 -24.66 3.66
N GLY A 221 17.91 -25.45 3.32
CA GLY A 221 16.60 -25.41 3.99
C GLY A 221 16.72 -25.64 5.49
N ASP A 222 17.46 -26.69 5.90
CA ASP A 222 17.64 -27.05 7.31
C ASP A 222 18.35 -25.97 8.11
N VAL A 223 19.38 -25.33 7.53
CA VAL A 223 20.07 -24.20 8.17
C VAL A 223 19.11 -23.05 8.48
N ARG A 224 18.14 -22.78 7.59
CA ARG A 224 17.13 -21.73 7.82
C ARG A 224 16.06 -22.17 8.81
N LEU A 225 15.69 -23.44 8.81
CA LEU A 225 14.80 -24.00 9.83
C LEU A 225 15.44 -23.90 11.22
N ASP A 226 16.74 -24.20 11.35
CA ASP A 226 17.48 -24.06 12.61
C ASP A 226 17.53 -22.62 13.10
N ILE A 227 17.82 -21.66 12.20
CA ILE A 227 17.77 -20.21 12.52
C ILE A 227 16.38 -19.83 13.06
N LEU A 228 15.32 -20.31 12.41
CA LEU A 228 13.94 -19.97 12.76
C LEU A 228 13.35 -20.80 13.91
N ASN A 229 14.02 -21.88 14.32
CA ASN A 229 13.65 -22.70 15.47
C ASN A 229 14.11 -22.07 16.80
N ASP A 230 14.77 -20.90 16.76
CA ASP A 230 15.05 -20.12 17.96
C ASP A 230 13.75 -19.73 18.69
N LYS A 231 13.83 -19.51 20.01
CA LYS A 231 12.70 -19.05 20.84
C LYS A 231 12.08 -17.76 20.29
N GLU A 232 12.91 -16.89 19.72
CA GLU A 232 12.57 -15.62 19.11
C GLU A 232 12.24 -15.75 17.61
N GLY A 233 12.33 -16.96 17.05
CA GLY A 233 11.94 -17.35 15.70
C GLY A 233 10.43 -17.57 15.54
N VAL A 234 10.02 -18.61 14.80
CA VAL A 234 8.61 -18.81 14.44
C VAL A 234 7.67 -18.98 15.64
N TRP A 235 8.19 -19.39 16.79
CA TRP A 235 7.41 -19.74 17.98
C TRP A 235 6.71 -18.56 18.64
N ARG A 236 7.19 -17.33 18.44
CA ARG A 236 6.53 -16.13 18.98
C ARG A 236 5.25 -15.77 18.26
N CYS A 237 5.03 -16.24 17.03
CA CYS A 237 3.82 -15.92 16.29
C CYS A 237 2.57 -16.43 17.04
N ARG A 238 1.71 -15.49 17.45
CA ARG A 238 0.44 -15.73 18.16
C ARG A 238 -0.79 -15.80 17.23
N THR A 239 -0.57 -15.99 15.93
CA THR A 239 -1.66 -16.23 14.96
C THR A 239 -2.71 -15.11 14.95
N THR A 240 -2.26 -13.86 15.01
CA THR A 240 -3.12 -12.66 15.08
C THR A 240 -3.68 -12.21 13.72
N PHE A 241 -3.12 -12.70 12.61
CA PHE A 241 -3.52 -12.37 11.22
C PHE A 241 -3.35 -10.92 10.74
N ASN A 242 -2.99 -9.95 11.60
CA ASN A 242 -2.66 -8.57 11.18
C ASN A 242 -1.66 -8.48 10.02
N CYS A 243 -0.71 -9.42 9.96
CA CYS A 243 0.31 -9.46 8.91
C CYS A 243 -0.26 -9.84 7.54
N THR A 244 -1.24 -10.75 7.50
CA THR A 244 -1.95 -11.12 6.28
C THR A 244 -2.85 -9.97 5.82
N GLU A 245 -3.62 -9.36 6.74
CA GLU A 245 -4.49 -8.21 6.41
C GLU A 245 -3.68 -7.01 5.88
N ALA A 246 -2.53 -6.72 6.49
CA ALA A 246 -1.69 -5.59 6.11
C ALA A 246 -0.90 -5.80 4.80
N CYS A 247 -0.84 -7.01 4.24
CA CYS A 247 0.02 -7.29 3.10
C CYS A 247 -0.53 -6.64 1.81
N PRO A 248 0.14 -5.63 1.22
CA PRO A 248 -0.38 -4.95 0.03
C PRO A 248 -0.29 -5.79 -1.25
N ARG A 249 0.38 -6.95 -1.16
CA ARG A 249 0.58 -7.94 -2.23
C ARG A 249 -0.31 -9.18 -2.07
N GLY A 250 -1.13 -9.25 -1.03
CA GLY A 250 -2.07 -10.35 -0.80
C GLY A 250 -1.39 -11.68 -0.46
N ILE A 251 -0.16 -11.65 0.08
CA ILE A 251 0.55 -12.86 0.52
C ILE A 251 -0.18 -13.44 1.73
N GLU A 252 -0.36 -14.76 1.77
CA GLU A 252 -0.93 -15.47 2.91
C GLU A 252 0.10 -15.60 4.04
N VAL A 253 0.53 -14.48 4.62
CA VAL A 253 1.69 -14.40 5.53
C VAL A 253 1.56 -15.35 6.73
N THR A 254 0.39 -15.40 7.36
CA THR A 254 0.15 -16.29 8.52
C THR A 254 0.23 -17.76 8.14
N LYS A 255 -0.20 -18.13 6.92
CA LYS A 255 -0.10 -19.50 6.39
C LYS A 255 1.36 -19.88 6.14
N ALA A 256 2.15 -19.02 5.51
CA ALA A 256 3.58 -19.25 5.32
C ALA A 256 4.32 -19.46 6.65
N ILE A 257 3.99 -18.69 7.69
CA ILE A 257 4.56 -18.89 9.04
C ILE A 257 4.12 -20.26 9.60
N ALA A 258 2.88 -20.67 9.40
CA ALA A 258 2.39 -21.97 9.85
C ALA A 258 3.07 -23.15 9.12
N GLU A 259 3.31 -23.02 7.81
CA GLU A 259 4.03 -24.00 7.00
C GLU A 259 5.49 -24.15 7.48
N VAL A 260 6.18 -23.04 7.77
CA VAL A 260 7.52 -23.09 8.39
C VAL A 260 7.45 -23.76 9.78
N LYS A 261 6.47 -23.44 10.63
CA LYS A 261 6.30 -24.11 11.93
C LYS A 261 6.14 -25.63 11.76
N GLN A 262 5.37 -26.08 10.77
CA GLN A 262 5.22 -27.52 10.50
C GLN A 262 6.52 -28.15 10.01
N ALA A 263 7.26 -27.47 9.13
CA ALA A 263 8.57 -27.95 8.64
C ALA A 263 9.59 -28.07 9.78
N VAL A 264 9.63 -27.12 10.73
CA VAL A 264 10.49 -27.22 11.92
C VAL A 264 10.13 -28.45 12.78
N LEU A 265 8.84 -28.80 12.90
CA LEU A 265 8.39 -29.93 13.73
C LEU A 265 8.61 -31.30 13.05
N ARG A 266 8.44 -31.39 11.74
CA ARG A 266 8.39 -32.66 11.00
C ARG A 266 9.67 -32.96 10.23
N GLY A 267 10.57 -31.99 10.09
CA GLY A 267 11.56 -31.99 9.02
C GLY A 267 10.92 -31.57 7.69
N ARG A 268 11.78 -31.19 6.73
CA ARG A 268 11.40 -30.78 5.38
C ARG A 268 10.80 -31.93 4.57
#